data_AF-A0AAV5XCM5-F1
#
_entry.id   AF-A0AAV5XCM5-F1
#
_cell.length_a   1.000
_cell.length_b   1.000
_cell.length_c   1.000
_cell.angle_alpha   90.00
_cell.angle_beta   90.00
_cell.angle_gamma   90.00
#
_symmetry.space_group_name_H-M   'P 1'
#
loop_
_entity.id
_entity.type
_entity.pdbx_description
1 polymer ?
#
loop_
_entity_poly.entity_id
_entity_poly.type
_entity_poly.pdbx_seq_one_letter_code
_entity_poly.pdbx_strand_id
1 'polypeptide(L)' 'MAEPDADATREVETLFALVRERYGSRLTPAELEELRKGVEATVQAMRALRAVRLQNADEPLQPFIPYRAEG' A
#
# COMPACT_ATOMS: atom_id res chain seq x y z
N MET A 1 -15.23 -1.40 22.14
CA MET A 1 -14.13 -0.88 21.28
C MET A 1 -13.39 -2.09 20.79
N ALA A 2 -13.32 -2.34 19.48
CA ALA A 2 -12.43 -3.38 18.96
C ALA A 2 -11.00 -2.94 19.26
N GLU A 3 -10.16 -3.84 19.77
CA GLU A 3 -8.74 -3.55 19.99
C GLU A 3 -8.10 -3.17 18.64
N PRO A 4 -7.17 -2.18 18.64
CA PRO A 4 -6.44 -1.87 17.42
C PRO A 4 -5.69 -3.12 16.95
N ASP A 5 -5.85 -3.45 15.67
CA ASP A 5 -5.14 -4.59 15.08
C ASP A 5 -3.63 -4.32 15.13
N ALA A 6 -2.95 -5.09 15.98
CA ALA A 6 -1.53 -4.98 16.21
C ALA A 6 -0.70 -5.26 14.94
N ASP A 7 -1.22 -6.09 14.03
CA ASP A 7 -0.55 -6.39 12.76
C ASP A 7 -0.64 -5.20 11.80
N ALA A 8 -1.84 -4.64 11.63
CA ALA A 8 -2.05 -3.43 10.83
C ALA A 8 -1.21 -2.26 11.35
N THR A 9 -1.13 -2.10 12.67
CA THR A 9 -0.32 -1.05 13.31
C THR A 9 1.16 -1.23 12.98
N ARG A 10 1.68 -2.46 13.09
CA ARG A 10 3.07 -2.78 12.74
C ARG A 10 3.36 -2.54 11.26
N GLU A 11 2.42 -2.89 10.38
CA GLU A 11 2.53 -2.66 8.94
C GLU A 11 2.61 -1.16 8.62
N VAL A 12 1.75 -0.33 9.22
CA VAL A 12 1.79 1.13 9.07
C VAL A 12 3.15 1.70 9.49
N GLU A 13 3.65 1.33 10.67
CA GLU A 13 4.94 1.84 11.16
C GLU A 13 6.11 1.42 10.26
N THR A 14 6.09 0.17 9.78
CA THR A 14 7.12 -0.36 8.88
C THR A 14 7.14 0.39 7.54
N LEU A 15 5.97 0.55 6.93
CA LEU A 15 5.84 1.23 5.64
C LEU A 15 6.14 2.73 5.76
N PHE A 16 5.65 3.38 6.81
CA PHE A 16 5.95 4.79 7.07
C PHE A 16 7.45 5.02 7.26
N ALA A 17 8.14 4.17 8.03
CA ALA A 17 9.59 4.25 8.21
C ALA A 17 10.34 4.12 6.87
N LEU A 18 9.93 3.19 6.01
CA LEU A 18 10.52 3.00 4.69
C LEU A 18 10.39 4.25 3.80
N VAL A 19 9.18 4.83 3.73
CA VAL A 19 8.93 6.01 2.89
C VAL A 19 9.63 7.23 3.46
N ARG A 20 9.62 7.41 4.79
CA ARG A 20 10.33 8.49 5.47
C ARG A 20 11.84 8.41 5.24
N GLU A 21 12.44 7.23 5.29
CA GLU A 21 13.87 7.06 5.02
C GLU A 21 14.24 7.48 3.59
N ARG A 22 13.40 7.12 2.60
CA ARG A 22 13.69 7.39 1.18
C ARG A 22 13.42 8.84 0.77
N TYR A 23 12.39 9.46 1.34
CA TYR A 23 11.86 10.73 0.85
C TYR A 23 11.70 11.82 1.91
N GLY A 24 11.86 11.49 3.19
CA GLY A 24 11.58 12.39 4.31
C GLY A 24 12.46 13.63 4.35
N SER A 25 13.66 13.59 3.76
CA SER A 25 14.55 14.76 3.64
C SER A 25 13.98 15.88 2.76
N ARG A 26 12.94 15.57 1.95
CA ARG A 26 12.26 16.52 1.06
C ARG A 26 10.93 17.00 1.59
N LEU A 27 10.52 16.54 2.77
CA LEU A 27 9.19 16.79 3.33
C LEU A 27 9.31 17.63 4.60
N THR A 28 8.39 18.58 4.73
CA THR A 28 8.16 19.29 5.98
C THR A 28 7.55 18.36 7.03
N PRO A 29 7.60 18.74 8.33
CA PRO A 29 6.93 17.96 9.38
C PRO A 29 5.42 17.77 9.14
N ALA A 30 4.75 18.78 8.58
CA ALA A 30 3.32 18.69 8.27
C ALA A 30 3.05 17.68 7.13
N GLU A 31 3.86 17.69 6.09
CA GLU A 31 3.75 16.71 5.00
C GLU A 31 4.10 15.29 5.45
N LEU A 32 5.02 15.13 6.40
CA LEU A 32 5.32 13.84 7.02
C LEU A 32 4.13 13.30 7.83
N GLU A 33 3.40 14.16 8.52
CA GLU A 33 2.19 13.75 9.24
C GLU A 33 1.08 13.32 8.28
N GLU A 34 0.85 14.09 7.20
CA GLU A 34 -0.10 13.71 6.16
C GLU A 34 0.31 12.42 5.43
N LEU A 35 1.62 12.22 5.22
CA LEU A 35 2.13 10.97 4.68
C LEU A 35 1.79 9.78 5.58
N ARG A 36 1.92 9.93 6.91
CA ARG A 36 1.58 8.86 7.86
C ARG A 36 0.10 8.48 7.76
N LYS A 37 -0.79 9.47 7.69
CA LYS A 37 -2.23 9.26 7.46
C LYS A 37 -2.51 8.56 6.14
N GLY A 38 -1.81 8.93 5.07
CA GLY A 38 -1.92 8.28 3.76
C GLY A 38 -1.50 6.80 3.79
N VAL A 39 -0.41 6.48 4.50
CA VAL A 39 0.04 5.09 4.71
C VAL A 39 -1.01 4.31 5.50
N GLU A 40 -1.55 4.88 6.58
CA GLU A 40 -2.61 4.24 7.37
C GLU A 40 -3.85 3.93 6.53
N ALA A 41 -4.36 4.90 5.77
CA ALA A 41 -5.48 4.70 4.87
C ALA A 41 -5.21 3.61 3.82
N THR A 42 -3.99 3.57 3.26
CA THR A 42 -3.58 2.54 2.31
C THR A 42 -3.56 1.15 2.93
N VAL A 43 -3.01 1.00 4.13
CA VAL A 43 -3.00 -0.28 4.85
C VAL A 43 -4.43 -0.77 5.12
N GLN A 44 -5.34 0.11 5.54
CA GLN A 44 -6.74 -0.28 5.75
C GLN A 44 -7.42 -0.70 4.44
N ALA A 45 -7.22 0.03 3.35
CA ALA A 45 -7.72 -0.36 2.03
C ALA A 45 -7.15 -1.70 1.58
N MET A 46 -5.86 -1.95 1.83
CA MET A 46 -5.21 -3.20 1.48
C MET A 46 -5.69 -4.39 2.29
N ARG A 47 -6.08 -4.19 3.56
CA ARG A 47 -6.73 -5.24 4.35
C ARG A 47 -8.07 -5.63 3.75
N ALA A 48 -8.88 -4.66 3.33
CA ALA A 48 -10.14 -4.94 2.64
C ALA A 48 -9.92 -5.71 1.33
N LEU A 49 -8.92 -5.33 0.53
CA LEU A 49 -8.58 -6.04 -0.71
C LEU A 49 -8.03 -7.46 -0.45
N ARG A 50 -7.18 -7.65 0.56
CA ARG A 50 -6.64 -8.98 0.96
C ARG A 50 -7.72 -9.91 1.52
N ALA A 51 -8.83 -9.38 2.02
CA ALA A 51 -9.96 -10.18 2.48
C ALA A 51 -10.77 -10.81 1.32
N VAL A 52 -10.58 -10.35 0.08
CA VAL A 52 -11.20 -10.93 -1.10
C VAL A 52 -10.50 -12.24 -1.47
N ARG A 53 -11.23 -13.35 -1.43
CA ARG A 53 -10.71 -14.66 -1.85
C ARG A 53 -10.75 -14.78 -3.37
N LEU A 54 -9.59 -14.74 -3.99
CA LEU A 54 -9.43 -14.99 -5.43
C LEU A 54 -9.48 -16.49 -5.75
N GLN A 55 -10.01 -16.81 -6.91
CA GLN A 55 -9.95 -18.10 -7.58
C GLN A 55 -8.86 -18.06 -8.65
N ASN A 56 -8.38 -19.23 -9.07
CA ASN A 56 -7.35 -19.31 -10.12
C ASN A 56 -7.78 -18.71 -11.47
N ALA A 57 -9.09 -18.63 -11.72
CA ALA A 57 -9.66 -18.03 -12.91
C ALA A 57 -9.79 -16.50 -12.83
N ASP A 58 -9.50 -15.88 -11.67
CA ASP A 58 -9.49 -14.44 -11.51
C ASP A 58 -8.19 -13.86 -12.08
N GLU A 59 -8.25 -13.43 -13.33
CA GLU A 59 -7.14 -12.82 -14.05
C GLU A 59 -7.02 -11.31 -13.77
N PRO A 60 -5.83 -10.70 -13.93
CA PRO A 60 -5.69 -9.25 -13.91
C PRO A 60 -6.63 -8.59 -14.93
N LEU A 61 -7.23 -7.45 -14.55
CA LEU A 61 -8.11 -6.67 -15.45
C LEU A 61 -7.45 -6.35 -16.80
N GLN A 62 -6.14 -6.09 -16.78
CA GLN A 62 -5.35 -5.92 -17.99
C GLN A 62 -4.31 -7.04 -18.07
N PRO A 63 -4.48 -7.99 -19.01
CA PRO A 63 -3.48 -9.02 -19.22
C PRO A 63 -2.21 -8.40 -19.83
N PHE A 64 -1.07 -9.02 -19.55
CA PHE A 64 0.19 -8.63 -20.17
C PHE A 64 0.16 -8.97 -21.67
N ILE A 65 0.37 -7.95 -22.51
CA ILE A 65 0.51 -8.11 -23.96
C ILE A 65 1.96 -7.75 -24.32
N PRO A 66 2.79 -8.72 -24.76
CA PRO A 66 4.15 -8.41 -25.17
C PRO A 66 4.14 -7.49 -26.38
N TYR A 67 4.97 -6.45 -26.35
CA TYR A 67 5.22 -5.63 -27.52
C TYR A 67 5.84 -6.49 -28.63
N ARG A 68 5.25 -6.48 -29.81
CA ARG A 68 5.83 -7.04 -31.02
C ARG A 68 6.16 -5.88 -31.94
N ALA A 69 7.46 -5.63 -32.16
CA ALA A 69 7.87 -4.76 -33.24
C ALA A 69 7.32 -5.35 -34.54
N GLU A 70 6.70 -4.53 -35.40
CA GLU A 70 6.30 -4.95 -36.73
C GLU A 70 7.56 -5.48 -37.46
N GLY A 71 7.43 -6.64 -38.08
CA GLY A 71 8.48 -7.21 -38.93
C GLY A 71 8.64 -6.44 -40.24
#